data_AF-Q465Q0-F1
#
_entry.id   AF-Q465Q0-F1
#
_cell.length_a   1.000
_cell.length_b   1.000
_cell.length_c   1.000
_cell.angle_alpha   90.00
_cell.angle_beta   90.00
_cell.angle_gamma   90.00
#
_symmetry.space_group_name_H-M   'P 1'
#
loop_
_entity.id
_entity.type
_entity.pdbx_description
1 polymer ?
#
loop_
_entity_poly.entity_id
_entity_poly.type
_entity_poly.pdbx_seq_one_letter_code
_entity_poly.pdbx_strand_id
1 'polypeptide(L)'
;MDTIDKKIYFYRILMKKIGKVVTSDKVFSKINTLPFTNGERYLDLENENSQCMYIEPIKQPLRANIGTVRTKNLPMTEQKGVQDPLNLPPGVGLYEGTHFVIFSNNVMGAEYNYYGPRISCLKNYIPSKVPSLVDEVELIPIMRHDFMEQISKIGEIKKFRMKIQSDNIILTEKLNANLHSMFEQAKRVAYDTEDLDITLNLSHNMKLSMLDKLSEWLPIPEVLSSLSVLKIHAKNEETRKMETFDLLQDYMLSVKPVNKKDELHRSVDKNSMYNAIESSYDELKSEINSVIGNEK
;
A
#
# COMPACT_ATOMS: atom_id res chain seq x y z
N MET A 1 24.98 11.95 1.83
CA MET A 1 24.11 10.88 1.29
C MET A 1 22.75 11.51 1.06
N ASP A 2 22.22 11.34 -0.14
CA ASP A 2 20.88 11.85 -0.49
C ASP A 2 19.80 10.97 0.14
N THR A 3 18.73 11.59 0.67
CA THR A 3 17.66 10.90 1.42
C THR A 3 16.30 11.20 0.81
N ILE A 4 15.39 10.23 0.89
CA ILE A 4 13.99 10.38 0.47
C ILE A 4 13.05 9.94 1.59
N ASP A 5 11.97 10.67 1.78
CA ASP A 5 10.93 10.29 2.72
C ASP A 5 10.11 9.11 2.19
N LYS A 6 10.00 8.06 3.00
CA LYS A 6 9.20 6.87 2.71
C LYS A 6 8.09 6.71 3.73
N LYS A 7 6.88 6.48 3.22
CA LYS A 7 5.72 6.06 4.02
C LYS A 7 5.82 4.56 4.28
N ILE A 8 5.60 4.17 5.53
CA ILE A 8 5.61 2.78 5.99
C ILE A 8 4.23 2.48 6.58
N TYR A 9 3.55 1.50 6.00
CA TYR A 9 2.23 1.04 6.42
C TYR A 9 2.34 -0.29 7.15
N PHE A 10 1.46 -0.51 8.13
CA PHE A 10 1.39 -1.74 8.88
C PHE A 10 0.14 -2.56 8.54
N TYR A 11 0.32 -3.87 8.42
CA TYR A 11 -0.71 -4.83 8.09
C TYR A 11 -0.60 -6.05 9.00
N ARG A 12 -1.73 -6.71 9.24
CA ARG A 12 -1.76 -8.11 9.65
C ARG A 12 -1.74 -8.97 8.38
N ILE A 13 -0.75 -9.84 8.26
CA ILE A 13 -0.63 -10.78 7.14
C ILE A 13 -1.11 -12.17 7.57
N LEU A 14 -2.22 -12.65 7.01
CA LEU A 14 -2.70 -14.00 7.29
C LEU A 14 -2.51 -14.85 6.04
N MET A 15 -1.61 -15.83 6.12
CA MET A 15 -1.45 -16.84 5.08
C MET A 15 -2.23 -18.08 5.52
N LYS A 16 -3.16 -18.56 4.68
CA LYS A 16 -4.04 -19.68 5.01
C LYS A 16 -3.86 -20.83 4.04
N LYS A 17 -4.07 -22.04 4.55
CA LYS A 17 -4.23 -23.28 3.79
C LYS A 17 -5.52 -23.95 4.23
N ILE A 18 -6.51 -24.04 3.36
CA ILE A 18 -7.82 -24.64 3.67
C ILE A 18 -8.38 -23.99 4.96
N GLY A 19 -8.38 -22.65 5.00
CA GLY A 19 -8.86 -21.84 6.12
C GLY A 19 -7.97 -21.81 7.37
N LYS A 20 -6.89 -22.59 7.45
CA LYS A 20 -5.98 -22.61 8.62
C LYS A 20 -4.77 -21.71 8.41
N VAL A 21 -4.47 -20.87 9.39
CA VAL A 21 -3.30 -19.98 9.34
C VAL A 21 -1.99 -20.79 9.37
N VAL A 22 -1.07 -20.42 8.47
CA VAL A 22 0.26 -21.01 8.31
C VAL A 22 1.33 -19.99 8.71
N THR A 23 2.38 -20.46 9.38
CA THR A 23 3.50 -19.63 9.83
C THR A 23 4.29 -19.06 8.65
N SER A 24 4.61 -17.77 8.70
CA SER A 24 5.42 -17.06 7.70
C SER A 24 6.75 -17.75 7.43
N ASP A 25 7.51 -18.14 8.47
CA ASP A 25 8.84 -18.75 8.31
C ASP A 25 8.85 -19.93 7.34
N LYS A 26 7.87 -20.83 7.44
CA LYS A 26 7.75 -22.00 6.56
C LYS A 26 7.48 -21.60 5.11
N VAL A 27 6.61 -20.62 4.90
CA VAL A 27 6.22 -20.11 3.58
C VAL A 27 7.41 -19.44 2.90
N PHE A 28 8.02 -18.46 3.55
CA PHE A 28 9.14 -17.70 3.00
C PHE A 28 10.41 -18.53 2.88
N SER A 29 10.66 -19.49 3.78
CA SER A 29 11.76 -20.45 3.61
C SER A 29 11.58 -21.26 2.32
N LYS A 30 10.37 -21.73 2.02
CA LYS A 30 10.10 -22.47 0.80
C LYS A 30 10.28 -21.60 -0.45
N ILE A 31 9.77 -20.38 -0.45
CA ILE A 31 9.98 -19.41 -1.54
C ILE A 31 11.48 -19.15 -1.74
N ASN A 32 12.25 -19.02 -0.65
CA ASN A 32 13.69 -18.77 -0.72
C ASN A 32 14.51 -19.94 -1.32
N THR A 33 13.92 -21.14 -1.43
CA THR A 33 14.55 -22.28 -2.14
C THR A 33 14.28 -22.28 -3.64
N LEU A 34 13.33 -21.49 -4.14
CA LEU A 34 12.98 -21.47 -5.56
C LEU A 34 14.10 -20.82 -6.38
N PRO A 35 14.56 -21.41 -7.48
CA PRO A 35 15.57 -20.78 -8.33
C PRO A 35 15.02 -19.56 -9.07
N PHE A 36 15.88 -18.62 -9.44
CA PHE A 36 15.55 -17.48 -10.31
C PHE A 36 15.46 -17.92 -11.77
N THR A 37 14.45 -18.74 -12.08
CA THR A 37 14.11 -19.20 -13.42
C THR A 37 12.61 -19.00 -13.69
N ASN A 38 12.23 -18.92 -14.96
CA ASN A 38 10.83 -18.74 -15.36
C ASN A 38 9.93 -19.83 -14.77
N GLY A 39 8.72 -19.46 -14.34
CA GLY A 39 7.77 -20.35 -13.68
C GLY A 39 8.07 -20.64 -12.20
N GLU A 40 9.36 -20.64 -11.81
CA GLU A 40 9.80 -20.88 -10.43
C GLU A 40 9.65 -19.61 -9.58
N ARG A 41 10.72 -18.86 -9.31
CA ARG A 41 10.62 -17.62 -8.50
C ARG A 41 9.94 -16.46 -9.25
N TYR A 42 9.91 -16.49 -10.58
CA TYR A 42 9.22 -15.49 -11.39
C TYR A 42 7.74 -15.86 -11.59
N LEU A 43 6.86 -14.91 -11.32
CA LEU A 43 5.44 -14.96 -11.68
C LEU A 43 5.19 -14.03 -12.86
N ASP A 44 4.83 -14.58 -14.02
CA ASP A 44 4.54 -13.78 -15.20
C ASP A 44 3.21 -13.04 -15.05
N LEU A 45 3.19 -11.79 -15.48
CA LEU A 45 2.03 -10.91 -15.51
C LEU A 45 1.55 -10.74 -16.95
N GLU A 46 0.28 -10.33 -17.11
CA GLU A 46 -0.37 -10.18 -18.42
C GLU A 46 0.34 -9.20 -19.38
N ASN A 47 1.09 -8.23 -18.83
CA ASN A 47 1.81 -7.21 -19.60
C ASN A 47 3.29 -7.56 -19.85
N GLU A 48 3.61 -8.85 -19.80
CA GLU A 48 4.97 -9.38 -20.03
C GLU A 48 6.02 -8.90 -19.04
N ASN A 49 5.58 -8.34 -17.92
CA ASN A 49 6.42 -8.16 -16.74
C ASN A 49 6.38 -9.44 -15.90
N SER A 50 7.34 -9.59 -15.00
CA SER A 50 7.34 -10.68 -14.03
C SER A 50 7.51 -10.14 -12.61
N GLN A 51 6.78 -10.70 -11.65
CA GLN A 51 7.03 -10.48 -10.23
C GLN A 51 8.03 -11.50 -9.70
N CYS A 52 8.93 -11.05 -8.84
CA CYS A 52 9.85 -11.92 -8.11
C CYS A 52 10.09 -11.39 -6.70
N MET A 53 10.51 -12.29 -5.81
CA MET A 53 10.76 -11.96 -4.42
C MET A 53 12.20 -12.29 -4.02
N TYR A 54 12.84 -11.35 -3.34
CA TYR A 54 14.11 -11.54 -2.68
C TYR A 54 13.86 -11.60 -1.18
N ILE A 55 14.47 -12.57 -0.51
CA ILE A 55 14.29 -12.81 0.91
C ILE A 55 15.69 -12.78 1.50
N GLU A 56 15.91 -11.90 2.46
CA GLU A 56 17.15 -11.89 3.24
C GLU A 56 17.29 -13.20 4.04
N PRO A 57 18.46 -13.52 4.62
CA PRO A 57 18.60 -14.73 5.41
C PRO A 57 17.46 -14.91 6.42
N ILE A 58 16.83 -16.10 6.43
CA ILE A 58 15.62 -16.39 7.22
C ILE A 58 15.95 -16.26 8.71
N LYS A 59 15.68 -15.07 9.25
CA LYS A 59 15.82 -14.67 10.64
C LYS A 59 14.65 -13.76 10.97
N GLN A 60 14.19 -13.80 12.22
CA GLN A 60 13.17 -12.86 12.70
C GLN A 60 13.82 -11.55 13.17
N PRO A 61 13.27 -10.38 12.82
CA PRO A 61 12.13 -10.19 11.90
C PRO A 61 12.50 -10.51 10.44
N LEU A 62 11.59 -11.14 9.69
CA LEU A 62 11.84 -11.59 8.32
C LEU A 62 11.84 -10.40 7.36
N ARG A 63 12.98 -10.14 6.73
CA ARG A 63 13.17 -9.06 5.75
C ARG A 63 13.06 -9.60 4.32
N ALA A 64 12.24 -8.97 3.50
CA ALA A 64 12.08 -9.35 2.10
C ALA A 64 11.68 -8.15 1.23
N ASN A 65 11.77 -8.32 -0.08
CA ASN A 65 11.24 -7.36 -1.04
C ASN A 65 10.64 -8.10 -2.22
N ILE A 66 9.47 -7.65 -2.65
CA ILE A 66 8.83 -8.11 -3.88
C ILE A 66 9.05 -7.04 -4.94
N GLY A 67 9.39 -7.43 -6.16
CA GLY A 67 9.57 -6.48 -7.23
C GLY A 67 9.02 -6.94 -8.56
N THR A 68 8.77 -5.96 -9.42
CA THR A 68 8.36 -6.16 -10.81
C THR A 68 9.60 -5.98 -11.69
N VAL A 69 9.87 -6.98 -12.53
CA VAL A 69 10.89 -6.94 -13.58
C VAL A 69 10.20 -6.65 -14.89
N ARG A 70 10.57 -5.53 -15.53
CA ARG A 70 10.09 -5.11 -16.84
C ARG A 70 11.13 -5.39 -17.91
N THR A 71 10.78 -6.25 -18.86
CA THR A 71 11.64 -6.60 -20.01
C THR A 71 11.10 -6.05 -21.34
N LYS A 72 9.86 -5.53 -21.34
CA LYS A 72 9.19 -4.92 -22.51
C LYS A 72 8.58 -3.57 -22.17
N ASN A 73 8.14 -2.81 -23.17
CA ASN A 73 7.59 -1.45 -23.00
C ASN A 73 8.52 -0.57 -22.15
N LEU A 74 9.81 -0.66 -22.47
CA LEU A 74 10.87 0.09 -21.80
C LEU A 74 10.80 1.56 -22.18
N PRO A 75 11.20 2.48 -21.27
CA PRO A 75 11.33 3.88 -21.61
C PRO A 75 12.39 4.09 -22.71
N MET A 76 12.37 5.26 -23.34
CA MET A 76 13.45 5.71 -24.22
C MET A 76 14.55 6.39 -23.39
N THR A 77 15.77 6.37 -23.89
CA THR A 77 16.85 7.26 -23.44
C THR A 77 16.79 8.57 -24.20
N GLU A 78 17.11 9.68 -23.56
CA GLU A 78 17.17 11.00 -24.20
C GLU A 78 18.59 11.57 -24.06
N GLN A 79 19.13 12.07 -25.17
CA GLN A 79 20.41 12.77 -25.18
C GLN A 79 20.38 13.95 -26.16
N LYS A 80 20.28 15.17 -25.62
CA LYS A 80 20.36 16.44 -26.38
C LYS A 80 19.31 16.56 -27.50
N GLY A 81 18.07 16.21 -27.21
CA GLY A 81 16.93 16.22 -28.12
C GLY A 81 16.77 14.96 -28.97
N VAL A 82 17.68 13.99 -28.84
CA VAL A 82 17.59 12.70 -29.54
C VAL A 82 17.04 11.66 -28.58
N GLN A 83 15.96 10.98 -28.99
CA GLN A 83 15.36 9.89 -28.24
C GLN A 83 15.73 8.56 -28.88
N ASP A 84 16.37 7.67 -28.12
CA ASP A 84 16.79 6.35 -28.55
C ASP A 84 16.11 5.26 -27.71
N PRO A 85 15.83 4.06 -28.26
CA PRO A 85 15.33 2.94 -27.48
C PRO A 85 16.31 2.55 -26.37
N LEU A 86 15.80 2.29 -25.16
CA LEU A 86 16.60 1.69 -24.09
C LEU A 86 16.92 0.23 -24.44
N ASN A 87 18.16 0.00 -24.88
CA ASN A 87 18.64 -1.33 -25.23
C ASN A 87 19.20 -2.03 -23.98
N LEU A 88 18.44 -3.01 -23.45
CA LEU A 88 18.91 -3.92 -22.41
C LEU A 88 19.48 -5.20 -23.03
N PRO A 89 20.53 -5.81 -22.45
CA PRO A 89 20.99 -7.14 -22.87
C PRO A 89 19.88 -8.19 -22.74
N PRO A 90 19.90 -9.27 -23.56
CA PRO A 90 18.94 -10.36 -23.43
C PRO A 90 18.91 -10.93 -22.00
N GLY A 91 17.71 -11.10 -21.45
CA GLY A 91 17.51 -11.61 -20.09
C GLY A 91 17.67 -10.57 -18.96
N VAL A 92 17.96 -9.30 -19.30
CA VAL A 92 18.01 -8.19 -18.33
C VAL A 92 16.70 -7.40 -18.37
N GLY A 93 16.21 -6.98 -17.21
CA GLY A 93 15.02 -6.15 -17.09
C GLY A 93 15.20 -5.03 -16.06
N LEU A 94 14.35 -4.01 -16.16
CA LEU A 94 14.26 -2.94 -15.15
C LEU A 94 13.54 -3.48 -13.93
N TYR A 95 14.12 -3.29 -12.75
CA TYR A 95 13.59 -3.81 -11.49
C TYR A 95 13.07 -2.67 -10.60
N GLU A 96 11.84 -2.79 -10.14
CA GLU A 96 11.25 -1.92 -9.12
C GLU A 96 10.78 -2.77 -7.95
N GLY A 97 11.32 -2.51 -6.76
CA GLY A 97 11.06 -3.30 -5.56
C GLY A 97 10.24 -2.54 -4.51
N THR A 98 9.49 -3.29 -3.71
CA THR A 98 8.79 -2.85 -2.51
C THR A 98 9.29 -3.70 -1.35
N HIS A 99 9.93 -3.06 -0.38
CA HIS A 99 10.47 -3.71 0.82
C HIS A 99 9.38 -3.91 1.88
N PHE A 100 9.47 -5.04 2.59
CA PHE A 100 8.63 -5.32 3.75
C PHE A 100 9.38 -6.15 4.79
N VAL A 101 8.89 -6.07 6.03
CA VAL A 101 9.42 -6.81 7.18
C VAL A 101 8.24 -7.47 7.88
N ILE A 102 8.35 -8.78 8.15
CA ILE A 102 7.37 -9.53 8.94
C ILE A 102 7.93 -9.72 10.35
N PHE A 103 7.18 -9.23 11.33
CA PHE A 103 7.45 -9.31 12.75
C PHE A 103 6.67 -10.46 13.38
N SER A 104 6.84 -10.64 14.69
CA SER A 104 6.00 -11.54 15.50
C SER A 104 4.51 -11.21 15.37
N ASN A 105 3.65 -12.20 15.65
CA ASN A 105 2.19 -12.08 15.61
C ASN A 105 1.63 -11.71 14.22
N ASN A 106 2.36 -12.07 13.15
CA ASN A 106 1.95 -11.83 11.78
C ASN A 106 1.75 -10.34 11.44
N VAL A 107 2.50 -9.45 12.10
CA VAL A 107 2.54 -8.05 11.71
C VAL A 107 3.53 -7.88 10.58
N MET A 108 3.15 -7.13 9.55
CA MET A 108 4.00 -6.78 8.43
C MET A 108 4.07 -5.26 8.30
N GLY A 109 5.27 -4.71 8.35
CA GLY A 109 5.53 -3.33 7.91
C GLY A 109 5.97 -3.35 6.45
N ALA A 110 5.41 -2.49 5.60
CA ALA A 110 5.78 -2.40 4.19
C ALA A 110 5.97 -0.95 3.77
N GLU A 111 6.97 -0.69 2.94
CA GLU A 111 7.12 0.62 2.34
C GLU A 111 6.03 0.87 1.30
N TYR A 112 5.70 2.13 1.11
CA TYR A 112 5.00 2.59 -0.07
C TYR A 112 6.01 3.01 -1.14
N ASN A 113 6.14 2.18 -2.19
CA ASN A 113 6.84 2.56 -3.40
C ASN A 113 5.82 2.81 -4.52
N TYR A 114 5.77 4.03 -5.04
CA TYR A 114 4.89 4.40 -6.15
C TYR A 114 5.19 3.61 -7.42
N TYR A 115 6.48 3.36 -7.69
CA TYR A 115 6.93 2.67 -8.91
C TYR A 115 7.07 1.16 -8.74
N GLY A 116 7.09 0.68 -7.48
CA GLY A 116 7.16 -0.73 -7.13
C GLY A 116 5.80 -1.42 -7.14
N PRO A 117 5.76 -2.75 -7.11
CA PRO A 117 4.50 -3.47 -6.96
C PRO A 117 3.83 -3.12 -5.62
N ARG A 118 2.51 -2.95 -5.63
CA ARG A 118 1.74 -2.79 -4.39
C ARG A 118 1.87 -4.05 -3.54
N ILE A 119 1.93 -3.89 -2.22
CA ILE A 119 2.10 -5.05 -1.32
C ILE A 119 0.96 -6.07 -1.44
N SER A 120 -0.21 -5.65 -1.93
CA SER A 120 -1.33 -6.55 -2.24
C SER A 120 -1.05 -7.58 -3.32
N CYS A 121 0.00 -7.41 -4.15
CA CYS A 121 0.42 -8.45 -5.07
C CYS A 121 0.82 -9.77 -4.37
N LEU A 122 1.20 -9.73 -3.08
CA LEU A 122 1.46 -10.92 -2.28
C LEU A 122 0.26 -11.88 -2.25
N LYS A 123 -0.96 -11.35 -2.38
CA LYS A 123 -2.21 -12.13 -2.44
C LYS A 123 -2.22 -13.15 -3.57
N ASN A 124 -1.60 -12.81 -4.69
CA ASN A 124 -1.50 -13.68 -5.86
C ASN A 124 -0.15 -14.39 -5.91
N TYR A 125 0.93 -13.67 -5.56
CA TYR A 125 2.29 -14.20 -5.66
C TYR A 125 2.52 -15.39 -4.73
N ILE A 126 2.19 -15.28 -3.44
CA ILE A 126 2.50 -16.34 -2.47
C ILE A 126 1.75 -17.64 -2.79
N PRO A 127 0.41 -17.66 -3.01
CA PRO A 127 -0.29 -18.89 -3.36
C PRO A 127 0.17 -19.50 -4.69
N SER A 128 0.56 -18.66 -5.67
CA SER A 128 1.11 -19.16 -6.94
C SER A 128 2.44 -19.89 -6.76
N LYS A 129 3.30 -19.40 -5.85
CA LYS A 129 4.65 -19.94 -5.67
C LYS A 129 4.73 -21.12 -4.71
N VAL A 130 3.81 -21.20 -3.76
CA VAL A 130 3.77 -22.30 -2.78
C VAL A 130 2.34 -22.81 -2.54
N PRO A 131 1.62 -23.27 -3.58
CA PRO A 131 0.20 -23.64 -3.48
C PRO A 131 -0.06 -24.80 -2.50
N SER A 132 0.95 -25.64 -2.25
CA SER A 132 0.90 -26.73 -1.26
C SER A 132 0.90 -26.23 0.19
N LEU A 133 1.38 -25.01 0.43
CA LEU A 133 1.48 -24.40 1.77
C LEU A 133 0.47 -23.29 2.00
N VAL A 134 0.07 -22.57 0.96
CA VAL A 134 -0.83 -21.41 1.07
C VAL A 134 -1.75 -21.41 -0.14
N ASP A 135 -3.06 -21.31 0.06
CA ASP A 135 -4.05 -21.05 -1.00
C ASP A 135 -4.68 -19.66 -0.91
N GLU A 136 -4.53 -18.98 0.22
CA GLU A 136 -5.10 -17.67 0.45
C GLU A 136 -4.14 -16.79 1.26
N VAL A 137 -4.04 -15.51 0.90
CA VAL A 137 -3.34 -14.51 1.70
C VAL A 137 -4.23 -13.30 1.90
N GLU A 138 -4.39 -12.91 3.15
CA GLU A 138 -5.08 -11.69 3.55
C GLU A 138 -4.06 -10.68 4.05
N LEU A 139 -4.28 -9.42 3.66
CA LEU A 139 -3.53 -8.27 4.15
C LEU A 139 -4.55 -7.30 4.71
N ILE A 140 -4.60 -7.23 6.03
CA ILE A 140 -5.55 -6.41 6.78
C ILE A 140 -4.77 -5.21 7.31
N PRO A 141 -5.00 -3.99 6.82
CA PRO A 141 -4.33 -2.81 7.37
C PRO A 141 -4.60 -2.67 8.86
N ILE A 142 -3.56 -2.35 9.63
CA ILE A 142 -3.72 -2.10 11.06
C ILE A 142 -4.08 -0.63 11.22
N MET A 143 -5.31 -0.40 11.68
CA MET A 143 -5.84 0.93 11.98
C MET A 143 -5.62 1.25 13.45
N ARG A 144 -5.52 2.53 13.81
CA ARG A 144 -5.53 2.96 15.21
C ARG A 144 -6.88 2.62 15.84
N HIS A 145 -6.87 2.34 17.15
CA HIS A 145 -8.03 1.87 17.89
C HIS A 145 -9.24 2.82 17.79
N ASP A 146 -8.99 4.11 17.62
CA ASP A 146 -10.00 5.14 17.57
C ASP A 146 -10.62 5.34 16.19
N PHE A 147 -10.16 4.67 15.13
CA PHE A 147 -10.70 4.92 13.77
C PHE A 147 -12.22 4.66 13.66
N MET A 148 -12.68 3.49 14.09
CA MET A 148 -14.10 3.14 14.05
C MET A 148 -14.92 4.03 14.99
N GLU A 149 -14.34 4.36 16.14
CA GLU A 149 -14.91 5.29 17.10
C GLU A 149 -15.05 6.70 16.48
N GLN A 150 -14.02 7.18 15.77
CA GLN A 150 -14.02 8.45 15.06
C GLN A 150 -15.10 8.48 13.97
N ILE A 151 -15.21 7.43 13.14
CA ILE A 151 -16.30 7.35 12.14
C ILE A 151 -17.67 7.46 12.83
N SER A 152 -17.87 6.76 13.95
CA SER A 152 -19.15 6.77 14.68
C SER A 152 -19.50 8.14 15.28
N LYS A 153 -18.49 8.99 15.54
CA LYS A 153 -18.66 10.36 16.04
C LYS A 153 -19.01 11.36 14.94
N ILE A 154 -18.87 11.01 13.67
CA ILE A 154 -19.16 11.90 12.54
C ILE A 154 -20.67 12.08 12.39
N GLY A 155 -21.17 13.25 12.78
CA GLY A 155 -22.55 13.67 12.57
C GLY A 155 -22.75 14.41 11.25
N GLU A 156 -23.42 15.55 11.34
CA GLU A 156 -23.69 16.42 10.20
C GLU A 156 -22.41 16.98 9.57
N ILE A 157 -22.24 16.77 8.27
CA ILE A 157 -21.05 17.18 7.52
C ILE A 157 -21.27 18.58 6.94
N LYS A 158 -20.23 19.42 7.06
CA LYS A 158 -20.12 20.73 6.42
C LYS A 158 -19.12 20.73 5.27
N LYS A 159 -18.05 19.94 5.38
CA LYS A 159 -17.03 19.81 4.33
C LYS A 159 -16.50 18.39 4.25
N PHE A 160 -16.37 17.88 3.05
CA PHE A 160 -15.72 16.60 2.75
C PHE A 160 -14.61 16.85 1.73
N ARG A 161 -13.42 16.33 1.98
CA ARG A 161 -12.27 16.43 1.06
C ARG A 161 -11.64 15.07 0.87
N MET A 162 -11.47 14.67 -0.39
CA MET A 162 -10.80 13.44 -0.77
C MET A 162 -9.80 13.74 -1.88
N LYS A 163 -8.56 13.29 -1.69
CA LYS A 163 -7.53 13.32 -2.73
C LYS A 163 -7.08 11.90 -3.04
N ILE A 164 -7.25 11.48 -4.29
CA ILE A 164 -6.99 10.11 -4.78
C ILE A 164 -6.15 10.16 -6.06
N GLN A 165 -5.31 9.14 -6.26
CA GLN A 165 -4.59 8.93 -7.51
C GLN A 165 -5.54 8.74 -8.69
N SER A 166 -5.26 9.40 -9.80
CA SER A 166 -6.13 9.41 -10.99
C SER A 166 -6.37 8.02 -11.60
N ASP A 167 -5.41 7.11 -11.45
CA ASP A 167 -5.53 5.73 -11.95
C ASP A 167 -6.40 4.83 -11.06
N ASN A 168 -6.71 5.30 -9.84
CA ASN A 168 -7.44 4.55 -8.83
C ASN A 168 -8.86 5.10 -8.58
N ILE A 169 -9.35 6.02 -9.42
CA ILE A 169 -10.70 6.59 -9.31
C ILE A 169 -11.78 5.50 -9.30
N ILE A 170 -11.58 4.40 -10.02
CA ILE A 170 -12.53 3.27 -10.05
C ILE A 170 -12.81 2.70 -8.65
N LEU A 171 -11.88 2.81 -7.71
CA LEU A 171 -12.06 2.35 -6.34
C LEU A 171 -13.18 3.09 -5.61
N THR A 172 -13.45 4.35 -5.98
CA THR A 172 -14.50 5.18 -5.36
C THR A 172 -15.91 4.72 -5.74
N GLU A 173 -16.08 3.91 -6.79
CA GLU A 173 -17.39 3.40 -7.21
C GLU A 173 -18.04 2.56 -6.10
N LYS A 174 -17.24 1.71 -5.44
CA LYS A 174 -17.68 0.89 -4.31
C LYS A 174 -18.12 1.73 -3.11
N LEU A 175 -17.48 2.88 -2.91
CA LEU A 175 -17.85 3.82 -1.86
C LEU A 175 -19.16 4.54 -2.21
N ASN A 176 -19.21 5.21 -3.36
CA ASN A 176 -20.37 5.97 -3.80
C ASN A 176 -20.32 6.28 -5.31
N ALA A 177 -21.37 5.88 -6.05
CA ALA A 177 -21.44 6.07 -7.50
C ALA A 177 -21.41 7.56 -7.93
N ASN A 178 -22.01 8.46 -7.14
CA ASN A 178 -21.99 9.90 -7.46
C ASN A 178 -20.60 10.48 -7.25
N LEU A 179 -19.92 10.12 -6.15
CA LEU A 179 -18.53 10.53 -5.91
C LEU A 179 -17.60 10.04 -7.03
N HIS A 180 -17.75 8.78 -7.46
CA HIS A 180 -17.02 8.24 -8.60
C HIS A 180 -17.28 9.05 -9.87
N SER A 181 -18.54 9.34 -10.19
CA SER A 181 -18.89 10.19 -11.34
C SER A 181 -18.23 11.56 -11.26
N MET A 182 -18.17 12.19 -10.08
CA MET A 182 -17.50 13.48 -9.91
C MET A 182 -16.00 13.40 -10.21
N PHE A 183 -15.31 12.35 -9.73
CA PHE A 183 -13.90 12.14 -10.04
C PHE A 183 -13.66 11.86 -11.53
N GLU A 184 -14.51 11.07 -12.18
CA GLU A 184 -14.44 10.83 -13.62
C GLU A 184 -14.59 12.12 -14.43
N GLN A 185 -15.55 12.98 -14.06
CA GLN A 185 -15.68 14.30 -14.70
C GLN A 185 -14.45 15.18 -14.45
N ALA A 186 -13.92 15.18 -13.23
CA ALA A 186 -12.71 15.93 -12.90
C ALA A 186 -11.49 15.44 -13.71
N LYS A 187 -11.32 14.11 -13.87
CA LYS A 187 -10.25 13.50 -14.67
C LYS A 187 -10.32 13.92 -16.15
N ARG A 188 -11.53 14.05 -16.70
CA ARG A 188 -11.73 14.50 -18.10
C ARG A 188 -11.31 15.95 -18.31
N VAL A 189 -11.45 16.80 -17.28
CA VAL A 189 -11.04 18.21 -17.33
C VAL A 189 -9.53 18.35 -17.09
N ALA A 190 -9.01 17.64 -16.10
CA ALA A 190 -7.59 17.61 -15.75
C ALA A 190 -6.90 16.41 -16.41
N TYR A 191 -6.86 16.42 -17.75
CA TYR A 191 -6.13 15.41 -18.53
C TYR A 191 -4.65 15.52 -18.20
N ASP A 192 -4.06 14.47 -17.59
CA ASP A 192 -2.65 14.39 -17.14
C ASP A 192 -2.34 14.96 -15.73
N THR A 193 -3.18 14.65 -14.74
CA THR A 193 -2.83 14.84 -13.32
C THR A 193 -2.61 13.51 -12.62
N GLU A 194 -1.56 13.42 -11.79
CA GLU A 194 -1.27 12.22 -10.98
C GLU A 194 -2.34 11.96 -9.92
N ASP A 195 -2.83 13.03 -9.30
CA ASP A 195 -3.86 13.00 -8.27
C ASP A 195 -5.02 13.95 -8.60
N LEU A 196 -6.21 13.62 -8.11
CA LEU A 196 -7.37 14.49 -8.12
C LEU A 196 -7.83 14.77 -6.69
N ASP A 197 -8.10 16.04 -6.41
CA ASP A 197 -8.61 16.51 -5.11
C ASP A 197 -10.03 17.07 -5.30
N ILE A 198 -11.00 16.40 -4.69
CA ILE A 198 -12.38 16.88 -4.64
C ILE A 198 -12.68 17.38 -3.24
N THR A 199 -13.19 18.61 -3.17
CA THR A 199 -13.71 19.21 -1.95
C THR A 199 -15.18 19.56 -2.13
N LEU A 200 -16.05 18.93 -1.34
CA LEU A 200 -17.46 19.26 -1.23
C LEU A 200 -17.64 20.23 -0.06
N ASN A 201 -18.13 21.44 -0.34
CA ASN A 201 -18.55 22.40 0.69
C ASN A 201 -20.07 22.46 0.68
N LEU A 202 -20.68 22.10 1.81
CA LEU A 202 -22.13 21.94 1.91
C LEU A 202 -22.69 23.22 2.55
N SER A 203 -23.66 23.85 1.88
CA SER A 203 -24.30 25.07 2.37
C SER A 203 -25.14 24.82 3.62
N HIS A 204 -25.66 23.60 3.73
CA HIS A 204 -26.37 23.10 4.89
C HIS A 204 -25.69 21.82 5.37
N ASN A 205 -25.71 21.66 6.69
CA ASN A 205 -25.29 20.45 7.37
C ASN A 205 -26.11 19.24 6.87
N MET A 206 -25.45 18.19 6.38
CA MET A 206 -26.13 16.97 5.94
C MET A 206 -25.33 15.71 6.26
N LYS A 207 -26.03 14.59 6.40
CA LYS A 207 -25.39 13.27 6.48
C LYS A 207 -25.08 12.78 5.06
N LEU A 208 -23.85 12.34 4.82
CA LEU A 208 -23.47 11.70 3.56
C LEU A 208 -23.74 10.21 3.67
N SER A 209 -24.52 9.65 2.73
CA SER A 209 -24.88 8.23 2.70
C SER A 209 -23.70 7.27 2.52
N MET A 210 -22.52 7.80 2.19
CA MET A 210 -21.30 7.01 2.05
C MET A 210 -20.54 6.78 3.36
N LEU A 211 -20.89 7.49 4.45
CA LEU A 211 -20.17 7.35 5.73
C LEU A 211 -20.20 5.91 6.25
N ASP A 212 -21.36 5.25 6.17
CA ASP A 212 -21.53 3.87 6.66
C ASP A 212 -20.60 2.89 5.91
N LYS A 213 -20.33 3.17 4.63
CA LYS A 213 -19.45 2.38 3.77
C LYS A 213 -17.97 2.66 3.96
N LEU A 214 -17.59 3.77 4.60
CA LEU A 214 -16.16 4.11 4.79
C LEU A 214 -15.45 3.06 5.63
N SER A 215 -16.12 2.48 6.62
CA SER A 215 -15.56 1.46 7.50
C SER A 215 -15.16 0.18 6.76
N GLU A 216 -15.89 -0.18 5.71
CA GLU A 216 -15.60 -1.35 4.87
C GLU A 216 -14.66 -1.01 3.70
N TRP A 217 -14.79 0.20 3.16
CA TRP A 217 -14.06 0.64 1.98
C TRP A 217 -12.61 1.04 2.29
N LEU A 218 -12.40 1.78 3.38
CA LEU A 218 -11.09 2.35 3.69
C LEU A 218 -10.04 1.29 4.02
N PRO A 219 -10.34 0.19 4.74
CA PRO A 219 -9.37 -0.89 5.00
C PRO A 219 -8.90 -1.67 3.77
N ILE A 220 -9.37 -1.37 2.56
CA ILE A 220 -8.90 -2.03 1.35
C ILE A 220 -7.46 -1.51 1.06
N PRO A 221 -6.42 -2.38 1.00
CA PRO A 221 -5.04 -1.93 0.82
C PRO A 221 -4.80 -1.05 -0.42
N GLU A 222 -5.47 -1.37 -1.53
CA GLU A 222 -5.43 -0.61 -2.77
C GLU A 222 -5.96 0.82 -2.55
N VAL A 223 -7.09 0.95 -1.84
CA VAL A 223 -7.69 2.25 -1.49
C VAL A 223 -6.72 3.08 -0.67
N LEU A 224 -6.16 2.54 0.41
CA LEU A 224 -5.22 3.26 1.27
C LEU A 224 -3.98 3.74 0.53
N SER A 225 -3.43 2.89 -0.33
CA SER A 225 -2.25 3.19 -1.11
C SER A 225 -2.51 4.27 -2.18
N SER A 226 -3.79 4.48 -2.54
CA SER A 226 -4.22 5.46 -3.54
C SER A 226 -4.63 6.82 -2.96
N LEU A 227 -4.94 6.88 -1.66
CA LEU A 227 -5.41 8.10 -1.01
C LEU A 227 -4.26 8.91 -0.42
N SER A 228 -4.31 10.22 -0.64
CA SER A 228 -3.39 11.18 -0.01
C SER A 228 -4.09 12.14 0.95
N VAL A 229 -5.41 12.30 0.83
CA VAL A 229 -6.24 13.07 1.77
C VAL A 229 -7.61 12.40 1.91
N LEU A 230 -8.09 12.23 3.15
CA LEU A 230 -9.49 11.95 3.45
C LEU A 230 -9.89 12.69 4.73
N LYS A 231 -10.50 13.87 4.54
CA LYS A 231 -10.85 14.78 5.65
C LYS A 231 -12.34 15.08 5.64
N ILE A 232 -12.95 15.00 6.82
CA ILE A 232 -14.36 15.31 7.02
C ILE A 232 -14.46 16.38 8.10
N HIS A 233 -14.99 17.55 7.77
CA HIS A 233 -15.35 18.57 8.75
C HIS A 233 -16.83 18.42 9.08
N ALA A 234 -17.12 17.94 10.27
CA ALA A 234 -18.46 17.57 10.70
C ALA A 234 -18.71 17.96 12.15
N LYS A 235 -19.97 17.98 12.53
CA LYS A 235 -20.38 18.07 13.92
C LYS A 235 -20.09 16.74 14.59
N ASN A 236 -19.24 16.74 15.61
CA ASN A 236 -19.03 15.59 16.46
C ASN A 236 -20.32 15.30 17.26
N GLU A 237 -20.88 14.10 17.15
CA GLU A 237 -22.14 13.72 17.80
C GLU A 237 -22.04 13.75 19.34
N GLU A 238 -20.86 13.51 19.90
CA GLU A 238 -20.61 13.54 21.35
C GLU A 238 -20.37 14.95 21.87
N THR A 239 -19.40 15.66 21.31
CA THR A 239 -19.02 17.01 21.81
C THR A 239 -19.97 18.10 21.33
N ARG A 240 -20.79 17.80 20.31
CA ARG A 240 -21.67 18.72 19.59
C ARG A 240 -20.94 19.89 18.91
N LYS A 241 -19.61 19.85 18.81
CA LYS A 241 -18.77 20.88 18.17
C LYS A 241 -18.42 20.51 16.73
N MET A 242 -18.10 21.52 15.93
CA MET A 242 -17.55 21.31 14.59
C MET A 242 -16.07 20.98 14.69
N GLU A 243 -15.68 19.82 14.16
CA GLU A 243 -14.32 19.28 14.26
C GLU A 243 -13.89 18.74 12.89
N THR A 244 -12.59 18.50 12.69
CA THR A 244 -12.05 17.87 11.48
C THR A 244 -11.53 16.49 11.82
N PHE A 245 -12.14 15.49 11.20
CA PHE A 245 -11.74 14.09 11.23
C PHE A 245 -10.79 13.84 10.05
N ASP A 246 -9.54 13.49 10.32
CA ASP A 246 -8.53 13.15 9.30
C ASP A 246 -8.35 11.63 9.26
N LEU A 247 -9.22 10.98 8.48
CA LEU A 247 -9.38 9.53 8.46
C LEU A 247 -8.15 8.78 7.93
N LEU A 248 -7.16 9.47 7.35
CA LEU A 248 -5.88 8.86 6.97
C LEU A 248 -4.80 8.93 8.06
N GLN A 249 -4.89 9.89 8.99
CA GLN A 249 -3.97 9.95 10.14
C GLN A 249 -4.23 8.81 11.13
N ASP A 250 -5.43 8.24 11.08
CA ASP A 250 -5.87 7.14 11.92
C ASP A 250 -5.32 5.78 11.48
N TYR A 251 -4.50 5.73 10.43
CA TYR A 251 -3.75 4.52 10.09
C TYR A 251 -2.45 4.44 10.87
N MET A 252 -2.01 3.21 11.15
CA MET A 252 -0.64 2.98 11.62
C MET A 252 0.31 3.21 10.44
N LEU A 253 0.70 4.48 10.29
CA LEU A 253 1.62 4.97 9.28
C LEU A 253 2.79 5.67 9.98
N SER A 254 3.98 5.46 9.44
CA SER A 254 5.18 6.21 9.79
C SER A 254 5.81 6.79 8.53
N VAL A 255 6.42 7.97 8.64
CA VAL A 255 7.23 8.56 7.56
C VAL A 255 8.67 8.61 8.06
N LYS A 256 9.59 8.00 7.31
CA LYS A 256 11.02 7.94 7.66
C LYS A 256 11.88 8.42 6.49
N PRO A 257 12.94 9.19 6.77
CA PRO A 257 13.97 9.44 5.78
C PRO A 257 14.76 8.16 5.53
N VAL A 258 14.96 7.81 4.27
CA VAL A 258 15.68 6.61 3.85
C VAL A 258 16.77 7.01 2.86
N ASN A 259 17.97 6.46 3.02
CA ASN A 259 19.07 6.73 2.10
C ASN A 259 18.71 6.21 0.70
N LYS A 260 18.96 7.01 -0.33
CA LYS A 260 18.97 6.52 -1.71
C LYS A 260 20.18 5.60 -1.91
N LYS A 261 20.04 4.63 -2.82
CA LYS A 261 21.14 3.73 -3.18
C LYS A 261 22.30 4.50 -3.83
N ASP A 262 21.94 5.46 -4.69
CA ASP A 262 22.84 6.40 -5.35
C ASP A 262 22.05 7.63 -5.82
N GLU A 263 22.73 8.63 -6.39
CA GLU A 263 22.10 9.88 -6.81
C GLU A 263 21.20 9.72 -8.04
N LEU A 264 21.52 8.77 -8.93
CA LEU A 264 20.91 8.59 -10.24
C LEU A 264 19.62 7.77 -10.19
N HIS A 265 19.54 6.79 -9.28
CA HIS A 265 18.42 5.89 -9.18
C HIS A 265 17.45 6.31 -8.08
N ARG A 266 16.16 6.08 -8.34
CA ARG A 266 15.09 6.21 -7.33
C ARG A 266 15.08 5.11 -6.27
N SER A 267 15.88 4.07 -6.48
CA SER A 267 15.98 2.94 -5.54
C SER A 267 16.59 3.39 -4.23
N VAL A 268 16.05 2.91 -3.13
CA VAL A 268 16.59 3.13 -1.79
C VAL A 268 17.67 2.11 -1.45
N ASP A 269 18.55 2.46 -0.52
CA ASP A 269 19.42 1.49 0.13
C ASP A 269 18.57 0.50 0.94
N LYS A 270 18.72 -0.79 0.65
CA LYS A 270 17.88 -1.84 1.24
C LYS A 270 17.99 -1.90 2.76
N ASN A 271 19.19 -1.71 3.31
CA ASN A 271 19.42 -1.80 4.75
C ASN A 271 18.81 -0.59 5.45
N SER A 272 18.97 0.61 4.88
CA SER A 272 18.30 1.82 5.34
C SER A 272 16.78 1.66 5.35
N MET A 273 16.20 1.03 4.32
CA MET A 273 14.75 0.81 4.25
C MET A 273 14.28 -0.21 5.31
N TYR A 274 14.96 -1.34 5.45
CA TYR A 274 14.61 -2.33 6.48
C TYR A 274 14.72 -1.73 7.89
N ASN A 275 15.78 -0.99 8.18
CA ASN A 275 15.94 -0.33 9.47
C ASN A 275 14.85 0.72 9.72
N ALA A 276 14.41 1.45 8.70
CA ALA A 276 13.31 2.40 8.81
C ALA A 276 11.97 1.70 9.11
N ILE A 277 11.70 0.53 8.49
CA ILE A 277 10.51 -0.28 8.77
C ILE A 277 10.56 -0.82 10.22
N GLU A 278 11.70 -1.36 10.64
CA GLU A 278 11.87 -1.88 12.01
C GLU A 278 11.75 -0.80 13.07
N SER A 279 12.42 0.35 12.89
CA SER A 279 12.30 1.50 13.79
C SER A 279 10.86 2.00 13.88
N SER A 280 10.14 2.02 12.75
CA SER A 280 8.72 2.41 12.75
C SER A 280 7.85 1.41 13.50
N TYR A 281 8.16 0.11 13.40
CA TYR A 281 7.45 -0.91 14.16
C TYR A 281 7.70 -0.74 15.65
N ASP A 282 8.95 -0.55 16.08
CA ASP A 282 9.30 -0.39 17.48
C ASP A 282 8.64 0.84 18.11
N GLU A 283 8.56 1.96 17.38
CA GLU A 283 7.86 3.18 17.81
C GLU A 283 6.35 2.97 17.98
N LEU A 284 5.72 2.21 17.08
CA LEU A 284 4.27 1.99 17.08
C LEU A 284 3.87 0.69 17.78
N LYS A 285 4.82 -0.06 18.33
CA LYS A 285 4.64 -1.45 18.79
C LYS A 285 3.54 -1.58 19.85
N SER A 286 3.49 -0.67 20.81
CA SER A 286 2.46 -0.68 21.86
C SER A 286 1.06 -0.48 21.29
N GLU A 287 0.92 0.44 20.35
CA GLU A 287 -0.36 0.74 19.69
C GLU A 287 -0.78 -0.41 18.77
N ILE A 288 0.13 -0.92 17.94
CA ILE A 288 -0.09 -2.11 17.11
C ILE A 288 -0.58 -3.30 17.95
N ASN A 289 0.12 -3.59 19.06
CA ASN A 289 -0.24 -4.72 19.91
C ASN A 289 -1.58 -4.50 20.64
N SER A 290 -1.94 -3.26 20.95
CA SER A 290 -3.24 -2.94 21.56
C SER A 290 -4.40 -3.23 20.59
N VAL A 291 -4.21 -2.95 19.31
CA VAL A 291 -5.23 -3.20 18.27
C VAL A 291 -5.36 -4.70 18.00
N ILE A 292 -4.24 -5.38 17.75
CA ILE A 292 -4.26 -6.81 17.39
C ILE A 292 -4.62 -7.70 18.59
N GLY A 293 -4.24 -7.31 19.81
CA GLY A 293 -4.52 -8.08 21.03
C GLY A 293 -6.01 -8.16 21.39
N ASN A 294 -6.81 -7.19 20.91
CA ASN A 294 -8.24 -7.11 21.16
C ASN A 294 -9.10 -7.93 20.16
N GLU A 295 -8.53 -8.43 19.07
CA GLU A 295 -9.24 -9.22 18.04
C GLU A 295 -9.34 -10.73 18.37
N LYS A 296 -9.52 -11.09 19.65
CA LYS A 296 -9.66 -12.50 20.08
C LYS A 296 -11.09 -13.04 19.96
#